data_AF-A0A183JVA0-F1
#
_entry.id   AF-A0A183JVA0-F1
#
_cell.length_a   1.000
_cell.length_b   1.000
_cell.length_c   1.000
_cell.angle_alpha   90.00
_cell.angle_beta   90.00
_cell.angle_gamma   90.00
#
_symmetry.space_group_name_H-M   'P 1'
#
loop_
_entity.id
_entity.type
_entity.pdbx_description
1 polymer ?
#
loop_
_entity_poly.entity_id
_entity_poly.type
_entity_poly.pdbx_seq_one_letter_code
_entity_poly.pdbx_strand_id
1 'polypeptide(L)'
;MDPWNWVMRWADLIGPAVLVNLLEHHFWSRWLSVLSSWLNQGVEARQRGDHTAAGQVYQEVGRWYAGWKGQLPPECMEYASVKDALTKALAMMERSMRGLPPQVSYYGFGFFEMSF
;
A
#
# COMPACT_ATOMS: atom_id res chain seq x y z
N MET A 1 -4.24 -13.76 -9.01
CA MET A 1 -4.04 -12.42 -9.63
C MET A 1 -5.11 -12.12 -10.71
N ASP A 2 -6.02 -13.05 -10.99
CA ASP A 2 -6.98 -12.92 -12.09
C ASP A 2 -7.90 -11.70 -12.01
N PRO A 3 -8.44 -11.30 -10.84
CA PRO A 3 -9.27 -10.11 -10.76
C PRO A 3 -8.54 -8.83 -11.17
N TRP A 4 -7.26 -8.69 -10.79
CA TRP A 4 -6.43 -7.57 -11.22
C TRP A 4 -6.23 -7.59 -12.73
N ASN A 5 -5.83 -8.74 -13.28
CA ASN A 5 -5.62 -8.91 -14.72
C ASN A 5 -6.88 -8.57 -15.53
N TRP A 6 -8.08 -8.93 -15.05
CA TRP A 6 -9.34 -8.58 -15.71
C TRP A 6 -9.58 -7.08 -15.73
N VAL A 7 -9.35 -6.38 -14.60
CA VAL A 7 -9.50 -4.91 -14.54
C VAL A 7 -8.47 -4.23 -15.46
N MET A 8 -7.22 -4.70 -15.48
CA MET A 8 -6.19 -4.12 -16.34
C MET A 8 -6.49 -4.29 -17.84
N ARG A 9 -7.18 -5.35 -18.25
CA ARG A 9 -7.64 -5.50 -19.65
C ARG A 9 -8.67 -4.45 -20.07
N TRP A 10 -9.30 -3.75 -19.12
CA TRP A 10 -10.21 -2.64 -19.41
C TRP A 10 -9.50 -1.30 -19.47
N ALA A 11 -8.22 -1.20 -19.09
CA ALA A 11 -7.48 0.06 -19.00
C ALA A 11 -7.53 0.86 -20.31
N ASP A 12 -7.32 0.20 -21.44
CA ASP A 12 -7.36 0.83 -22.78
C ASP A 12 -8.77 1.27 -23.19
N LEU A 13 -9.81 0.65 -22.63
CA LEU A 13 -11.21 0.92 -22.97
C LEU A 13 -11.78 2.09 -22.15
N ILE A 14 -11.47 2.14 -20.85
CA ILE A 14 -12.03 3.15 -19.93
C ILE A 14 -11.12 4.37 -19.76
N GLY A 15 -9.86 4.26 -20.19
CA GLY A 15 -8.85 5.29 -20.07
C GLY A 15 -8.22 5.37 -18.67
N PRO A 16 -7.02 5.97 -18.57
CA PRO A 16 -6.22 5.96 -17.35
C PRO A 16 -6.86 6.74 -16.20
N ALA A 17 -7.59 7.83 -16.48
CA ALA A 17 -8.26 8.63 -15.44
C ALA A 17 -9.34 7.83 -14.68
N VAL A 18 -10.14 7.02 -15.40
CA VAL A 18 -11.19 6.19 -14.80
C VAL A 18 -10.55 5.06 -13.98
N LEU A 19 -9.48 4.45 -14.50
CA LEU A 19 -8.76 3.41 -13.78
C LEU A 19 -8.13 3.93 -12.48
N VAL A 20 -7.50 5.11 -12.52
CA VAL A 20 -6.94 5.77 -11.32
C VAL A 20 -8.04 6.06 -10.30
N ASN A 21 -9.20 6.56 -10.73
CA ASN A 21 -10.34 6.80 -9.85
C ASN A 21 -10.81 5.50 -9.16
N LEU A 22 -10.86 4.38 -9.88
CA LEU A 22 -11.18 3.07 -9.29
C LEU A 22 -10.14 2.63 -8.25
N LEU A 23 -8.86 2.83 -8.52
CA LEU A 23 -7.78 2.50 -7.59
C LEU A 23 -7.88 3.33 -6.30
N GLU A 24 -8.16 4.62 -6.42
CA GLU A 24 -8.37 5.53 -5.29
C GLU A 24 -9.50 5.07 -4.37
N HIS A 25 -10.65 4.71 -4.94
CA HIS A 25 -11.85 4.43 -4.16
C HIS A 25 -11.88 3.01 -3.59
N HIS A 26 -11.22 2.04 -4.23
CA HIS A 26 -11.42 0.62 -3.92
C HIS A 26 -10.13 -0.15 -3.62
N PHE A 27 -8.97 0.30 -4.12
CA PHE A 27 -7.73 -0.46 -4.04
C PHE A 27 -6.81 0.06 -2.94
N TRP A 28 -6.47 1.35 -2.94
CA TRP A 28 -5.37 1.87 -2.11
C TRP A 28 -5.58 1.68 -0.61
N SER A 29 -6.82 1.85 -0.12
CA SER A 29 -7.12 1.64 1.30
C SER A 29 -6.78 0.21 1.75
N ARG A 30 -7.23 -0.80 0.99
CA ARG A 30 -6.95 -2.22 1.31
C ARG A 30 -5.49 -2.56 1.10
N TRP A 31 -4.89 -2.06 0.02
CA TRP A 31 -3.49 -2.29 -0.30
C TRP A 31 -2.54 -1.75 0.78
N LEU A 32 -2.78 -0.52 1.25
CA LEU A 32 -2.02 0.08 2.36
C LEU A 32 -2.27 -0.63 3.69
N SER A 33 -3.49 -1.15 3.93
CA SER A 33 -3.80 -1.94 5.12
C SER A 33 -3.01 -3.24 5.18
N VAL A 34 -2.93 -3.98 4.07
CA VAL A 34 -2.10 -5.20 3.97
C VAL A 34 -0.63 -4.88 4.24
N LEU A 35 -0.11 -3.81 3.62
CA LEU A 35 1.25 -3.35 3.86
C LEU A 35 1.48 -3.02 5.34
N SER A 36 0.57 -2.27 5.96
CA SER A 36 0.66 -1.90 7.38
C SER A 36 0.72 -3.14 8.28
N SER A 37 -0.10 -4.15 8.01
CA SER A 37 -0.11 -5.40 8.78
C SER A 37 1.25 -6.11 8.75
N TRP A 38 1.86 -6.23 7.56
CA TRP A 38 3.18 -6.86 7.42
C TRP A 38 4.26 -6.04 8.12
N LEU A 39 4.22 -4.72 7.97
CA LEU A 39 5.19 -3.83 8.63
C LEU A 39 5.11 -3.91 10.16
N ASN A 40 3.90 -4.02 10.72
CA ASN A 40 3.72 -4.23 12.16
C ASN A 40 4.36 -5.55 12.61
N GLN A 41 4.19 -6.64 11.87
CA GLN A 41 4.84 -7.93 12.19
C GLN A 41 6.37 -7.79 12.21
N GLY A 42 6.95 -7.05 11.26
CA GLY A 42 8.39 -6.78 11.22
C GLY A 42 8.87 -5.92 12.39
N VAL A 43 8.08 -4.93 12.81
CA VAL A 43 8.37 -4.09 13.98
C VAL A 43 8.29 -4.92 15.26
N GLU A 44 7.25 -5.72 15.44
CA GLU A 44 7.07 -6.61 16.59
C GLU A 44 8.20 -7.65 16.70
N ALA A 45 8.59 -8.28 15.58
CA ALA A 45 9.71 -9.22 15.55
C ALA A 45 11.01 -8.54 16.00
N ARG A 46 11.26 -7.31 15.51
CA ARG A 46 12.43 -6.52 15.91
C ARG A 46 12.40 -6.14 17.38
N GLN A 47 11.25 -5.75 17.91
CA GLN A 47 11.07 -5.41 19.33
C GLN A 47 11.29 -6.61 20.25
N ARG A 48 10.97 -7.82 19.78
CA ARG A 48 11.29 -9.09 20.47
C ARG A 48 12.77 -9.48 20.39
N GLY A 49 13.62 -8.72 19.69
CA GLY A 49 15.03 -9.01 19.47
C GLY A 49 15.32 -9.96 18.31
N ASP A 50 14.29 -10.37 17.54
CA ASP A 50 14.44 -11.24 16.37
C ASP A 50 14.69 -10.43 15.10
N HIS A 51 15.95 -10.03 14.91
CA HIS A 51 16.38 -9.24 13.76
C HIS A 51 16.32 -10.03 12.43
N THR A 52 16.43 -11.36 12.48
CA THR A 52 16.39 -12.20 11.28
C THR A 52 14.98 -12.29 10.73
N ALA A 53 13.99 -12.56 11.59
CA ALA A 53 12.58 -12.57 11.18
C ALA A 53 12.12 -11.19 10.68
N ALA A 54 12.52 -10.11 11.38
CA ALA A 54 12.23 -8.76 10.93
C ALA A 54 12.83 -8.47 9.53
N GLY A 55 14.08 -8.89 9.31
CA GLY A 55 14.75 -8.76 8.01
C GLY A 55 14.04 -9.49 6.87
N GLN A 56 13.56 -10.71 7.12
CA GLN A 56 12.78 -11.49 6.14
C GLN A 56 11.48 -10.77 5.76
N VAL A 57 10.72 -10.31 6.75
CA VAL A 57 9.47 -9.55 6.51
C VAL A 57 9.75 -8.32 5.65
N TYR A 58 10.77 -7.52 5.95
CA TYR A 58 11.07 -6.32 5.14
C TYR A 58 11.52 -6.66 3.72
N GLN A 59 12.27 -7.74 3.52
CA GLN A 59 12.63 -8.18 2.17
C GLN A 59 11.40 -8.61 1.36
N GLU A 60 10.49 -9.36 1.98
CA GLU A 60 9.25 -9.79 1.31
C GLU A 60 8.34 -8.61 1.00
N VAL A 61 8.19 -7.65 1.93
CA VAL A 61 7.46 -6.38 1.69
C VAL A 61 8.07 -5.64 0.49
N GLY A 62 9.39 -5.53 0.40
CA GLY A 62 10.07 -4.86 -0.71
C GLY A 62 9.79 -5.53 -2.05
N ARG A 63 9.83 -6.87 -2.11
CA ARG A 63 9.49 -7.64 -3.32
C ARG A 63 8.02 -7.48 -3.70
N TRP A 64 7.13 -7.56 -2.73
CA TRP A 64 5.69 -7.38 -2.93
C TRP A 64 5.37 -5.99 -3.47
N TYR A 65 5.96 -4.94 -2.90
CA TYR A 65 5.82 -3.56 -3.38
C TYR A 65 6.33 -3.40 -4.82
N ALA A 66 7.52 -3.91 -5.14
CA ALA A 66 8.07 -3.86 -6.48
C ALA A 66 7.18 -4.60 -7.50
N GLY A 67 6.63 -5.76 -7.11
CA GLY A 67 5.70 -6.53 -7.92
C GLY A 67 4.38 -5.81 -8.20
N TRP A 68 3.84 -5.08 -7.23
CA TRP A 68 2.64 -4.25 -7.45
C TRP A 68 2.94 -3.01 -8.30
N LYS A 69 4.05 -2.33 -8.03
CA LYS A 69 4.46 -1.15 -8.82
C LYS A 69 4.65 -1.50 -10.29
N GLY A 70 5.24 -2.67 -10.59
CA GLY A 70 5.43 -3.15 -11.96
C GLY A 70 4.15 -3.60 -12.68
N GLN A 71 3.05 -3.78 -11.95
CA GLN A 71 1.74 -4.13 -12.52
C GLN A 71 0.88 -2.92 -12.86
N LEU A 72 1.26 -1.72 -12.41
CA LEU A 72 0.52 -0.49 -12.71
C LEU A 72 0.85 -0.03 -14.15
N PRO A 73 -0.16 0.34 -14.95
CA PRO A 73 0.07 0.94 -16.26
C PRO A 73 0.91 2.23 -16.14
N PRO A 74 1.88 2.47 -17.04
CA PRO A 74 2.72 3.66 -17.02
C PRO A 74 1.92 4.97 -17.01
N GLU A 75 0.79 4.99 -17.70
CA GLU A 75 -0.10 6.15 -17.80
C GLU A 75 -0.73 6.48 -16.45
N CYS A 76 -1.07 5.47 -15.65
CA CYS A 76 -1.61 5.64 -14.30
C CYS A 76 -0.54 6.16 -13.33
N MET A 77 0.72 5.80 -13.56
CA MET A 77 1.85 6.24 -12.74
C MET A 77 2.10 7.75 -12.83
N GLU A 78 1.54 8.45 -13.82
CA GLU A 78 1.68 9.91 -13.93
C GLU A 78 0.76 10.70 -13.01
N TYR A 79 -0.30 10.07 -12.49
CA TYR A 79 -1.29 10.72 -11.65
C TYR A 79 -0.76 10.95 -10.23
N ALA A 80 -0.98 12.15 -9.70
CA ALA A 80 -0.49 12.56 -8.38
C ALA A 80 -0.97 11.62 -7.26
N SER A 81 -2.23 11.20 -7.30
CA SER A 81 -2.81 10.28 -6.31
C SER A 81 -2.13 8.91 -6.25
N VAL A 82 -1.75 8.35 -7.41
CA VAL A 82 -0.98 7.10 -7.48
C VAL A 82 0.43 7.32 -6.92
N LYS A 83 1.08 8.42 -7.31
CA LYS A 83 2.40 8.81 -6.77
C LYS A 83 2.35 8.99 -5.25
N ASP A 84 1.30 9.61 -4.72
CA ASP A 84 1.09 9.85 -3.30
C ASP A 84 0.88 8.54 -2.53
N ALA A 85 0.07 7.61 -3.06
CA ALA A 85 -0.15 6.30 -2.44
C ALA A 85 1.15 5.49 -2.34
N LEU A 86 1.97 5.47 -3.40
CA LEU A 86 3.26 4.81 -3.41
C LEU A 86 4.27 5.48 -2.47
N THR A 87 4.29 6.81 -2.45
CA THR A 87 5.15 7.58 -1.53
C THR A 87 4.77 7.34 -0.07
N LYS A 88 3.47 7.28 0.24
CA LYS A 88 2.96 6.94 1.57
C LYS A 88 3.41 5.54 1.99
N ALA A 89 3.35 4.56 1.10
CA ALA A 89 3.84 3.21 1.36
C ALA A 89 5.35 3.18 1.66
N LEU A 90 6.16 3.88 0.87
CA LEU A 90 7.60 3.98 1.12
C LEU A 90 7.89 4.61 2.49
N ALA A 91 7.21 5.71 2.83
CA ALA A 91 7.33 6.35 4.14
C ALA A 91 6.93 5.41 5.29
N MET A 92 5.90 4.58 5.12
CA MET A 92 5.53 3.55 6.11
C MET A 92 6.65 2.53 6.29
N MET A 93 7.23 2.01 5.20
CA MET A 93 8.33 1.05 5.25
C MET A 93 9.55 1.62 5.97
N GLU A 94 9.98 2.84 5.61
CA GLU A 94 11.13 3.50 6.24
C GLU A 94 10.97 3.69 7.74
N ARG A 95 9.77 4.05 8.19
CA ARG A 95 9.46 4.19 9.62
C ARG A 95 9.54 2.84 10.35
N SER A 96 8.95 1.80 9.77
CA SER A 96 8.96 0.46 10.34
C SER A 96 10.37 -0.14 10.39
N MET A 97 11.20 0.10 9.38
CA MET A 97 12.61 -0.26 9.41
C MET A 97 13.42 0.46 10.50
N ARG A 98 12.94 1.60 11.03
CA ARG A 98 13.50 2.27 12.21
C ARG A 98 12.93 1.75 13.53
N GLY A 99 12.02 0.79 13.48
CA GLY A 99 11.32 0.23 14.66
C GLY A 99 10.11 1.04 15.12
N LEU A 100 9.65 2.00 14.31
CA LEU A 100 8.47 2.81 14.61
C LEU A 100 7.23 2.22 13.92
N PRO A 101 6.04 2.30 14.54
CA PRO A 101 4.83 1.84 13.90
C PRO A 101 4.56 2.60 12.58
N PRO A 102 4.02 1.93 11.55
CA PRO A 102 3.61 2.56 10.31
C PRO A 102 2.46 3.54 10.63
N GLN A 103 2.67 4.84 10.39
CA GLN A 103 1.58 5.80 10.51
C GLN A 103 0.64 5.68 9.32
N VAL A 104 -0.38 4.82 9.46
CA VAL A 104 -1.53 4.85 8.57
C VAL A 104 -2.34 6.08 8.97
N SER A 105 -2.15 7.21 8.27
CA SER A 105 -3.11 8.31 8.35
C SER A 105 -4.44 7.78 7.81
N TYR A 106 -5.34 7.38 8.71
CA TYR A 106 -6.75 7.09 8.47
C TYR A 106 -7.52 8.40 8.30
N TYR A 107 -7.05 9.30 7.44
CA TYR A 107 -7.88 10.43 7.04
C TYR A 107 -8.68 9.97 5.82
N GLY A 108 -9.94 9.60 6.05
CA GLY A 108 -10.90 9.44 4.96
C GLY A 108 -11.92 8.30 5.06
N PHE A 109 -12.27 7.76 6.23
CA PHE A 109 -13.56 7.08 6.42
C PHE A 109 -13.96 7.14 7.89
N GLY A 110 -14.86 8.08 8.21
CA GLY A 110 -15.80 8.05 9.35
C GLY A 110 -15.25 7.80 10.75
N PHE A 111 -14.71 8.84 11.40
CA PHE A 111 -14.96 9.05 12.84
C PHE A 111 -15.83 10.30 12.99
N PHE A 112 -17.08 10.15 12.57
CA PHE A 112 -18.20 10.96 13.03
C PHE A 112 -19.29 9.97 13.42
N GLU A 113 -19.03 9.19 14.47
CA GLU A 113 -20.13 8.60 15.23
C GLU A 113 -20.14 9.27 16.60
N MET A 114 -21.32 9.78 16.90
CA MET A 114 -21.64 10.72 17.95
C MET A 114 -21.36 10.14 19.33
N SER A 115 -20.76 10.95 20.19
CA SER A 115 -21.06 10.91 21.61
C SER A 115 -22.57 11.14 21.78
N PHE A 116 -23.29 10.11 22.24
CA PHE A 116 -24.55 10.26 22.96
C PHE A 116 -24.28 9.98 24.44
#